data_AF-A0A914B5Q5-F1
#
_entry.id   AF-A0A914B5Q5-F1
#
_cell.length_a   1.000
_cell.length_b   1.000
_cell.length_c   1.000
_cell.angle_alpha   90.00
_cell.angle_beta   90.00
_cell.angle_gamma   90.00
#
_symmetry.space_group_name_H-M   'P 1'
#
loop_
_entity.id
_entity.type
_entity.pdbx_description
1 polymer ?
#
loop_
_entity_poly.entity_id
_entity_poly.type
_entity_poly.pdbx_seq_one_letter_code
_entity_poly.pdbx_strand_id
1 'polypeptide(L)'
;MGFVSGQTRLVAWSQGVSHRTQRTTGKGIQLNATAGHIFYGKDIESKMAPIAKEEGVLLTAEDVHKRYPFLDTSRYGDTAMLFPINGGHANPRMIVHAEQKAATLQGCDIFDDVVESVGESGSHTHGEPVMRVLTKNGRHLLAKKVLLCTGAFTQLKDLLPPSTELDFGIDGTFTVRLEVGEDDLEKISSMPTMTSFTDPEWNCYMLPPIKYPDGKYYVKIGPLNQDQRRLTSLKEVKDWFLSKPDPKLVEKYRDLLLSIVKGFNPVSVKADMCVCSRTPTGLPYCDMVSPRLGLAVGGNGCGALLSDEVGRMAAEMIAGGENWNRDIPREMLKAQFITPPSNL
;
A
#
# COMPACT_ATOMS: atom_id res chain seq x y z
N MET A 1 14.13 25.44 -8.68
CA MET A 1 14.90 24.19 -8.51
C MET A 1 14.16 23.09 -9.23
N GLY A 2 14.81 22.50 -10.23
CA GLY A 2 14.19 21.91 -11.41
C GLY A 2 13.36 20.66 -11.15
N PHE A 3 12.19 20.63 -11.79
CA PHE A 3 11.46 19.41 -12.10
C PHE A 3 12.37 18.52 -12.96
N VAL A 4 12.88 17.44 -12.40
CA VAL A 4 13.43 16.35 -13.21
C VAL A 4 12.23 15.70 -13.90
N SER A 5 12.13 15.95 -15.20
CA SER A 5 11.28 15.26 -16.14
C SER A 5 11.71 13.79 -16.23
N GLY A 6 11.40 13.01 -15.19
CA GLY A 6 11.36 11.56 -15.27
C GLY A 6 9.98 11.17 -15.74
N GLN A 7 9.87 10.56 -16.91
CA GLN A 7 8.66 9.86 -17.34
C GLN A 7 8.34 8.74 -16.33
N THR A 8 7.70 9.07 -15.22
CA THR A 8 7.04 8.10 -14.36
C THR A 8 5.80 7.66 -15.11
N ARG A 9 5.98 6.68 -16.03
CA ARG A 9 4.86 5.88 -16.49
C ARG A 9 4.24 5.31 -15.22
N LEU A 10 3.04 5.78 -14.88
CA LEU A 10 2.06 4.93 -14.21
C LEU A 10 1.89 3.73 -15.14
N VAL A 11 2.76 2.73 -14.97
CA VAL A 11 2.56 1.42 -15.59
C VAL A 11 1.27 0.95 -14.98
N ALA A 12 0.23 0.93 -15.83
CA ALA A 12 -1.07 0.43 -15.50
C ALA A 12 -0.88 -1.02 -15.04
N TRP A 13 -0.85 -1.22 -13.73
CA TRP A 13 -0.95 -2.54 -13.11
C TRP A 13 -2.37 -3.14 -13.30
N SER A 14 -3.22 -2.52 -14.11
CA SER A 14 -4.56 -2.99 -14.45
C SER A 14 -4.56 -4.20 -15.39
N GLN A 15 -3.45 -4.55 -16.05
CA GLN A 15 -3.41 -5.70 -16.98
C GLN A 15 -2.73 -6.96 -16.43
N GLY A 16 -2.37 -6.98 -15.14
CA GLY A 16 -1.65 -8.09 -14.51
C GLY A 16 -2.31 -8.70 -13.28
N VAL A 17 -3.46 -8.16 -12.80
CA VAL A 17 -4.26 -8.84 -11.79
C VAL A 17 -4.89 -10.04 -12.47
N SER A 18 -4.19 -11.17 -12.35
CA SER A 18 -4.60 -12.42 -12.96
C SER A 18 -6.07 -12.68 -12.65
N HIS A 19 -6.79 -13.20 -13.65
CA HIS A 19 -8.14 -13.76 -13.56
C HIS A 19 -8.31 -14.89 -12.51
N ARG A 20 -7.45 -15.00 -11.48
CA ARG A 20 -7.48 -16.06 -10.46
C ARG A 20 -8.04 -15.66 -9.10
N THR A 21 -8.37 -14.40 -8.83
CA THR A 21 -9.01 -14.02 -7.54
C THR A 21 -10.54 -13.99 -7.58
N GLN A 22 -11.18 -14.28 -8.72
CA GLN A 22 -12.60 -14.68 -8.73
C GLN A 22 -12.75 -16.17 -8.39
N ARG A 23 -12.50 -16.53 -7.13
CA ARG A 23 -13.05 -17.76 -6.56
C ARG A 23 -14.07 -17.41 -5.49
N THR A 24 -15.23 -16.94 -5.94
CA THR A 24 -16.46 -16.94 -5.15
C THR A 24 -17.07 -18.33 -5.21
N THR A 25 -16.71 -19.18 -4.25
CA THR A 25 -17.70 -20.10 -3.67
C THR A 25 -18.26 -19.38 -2.45
N GLY A 26 -19.57 -19.43 -2.22
CA GLY A 26 -20.31 -18.61 -1.23
C GLY A 26 -19.97 -18.83 0.26
N LYS A 27 -18.74 -19.29 0.57
CA LYS A 27 -18.15 -19.41 1.91
C LYS A 27 -16.66 -18.95 1.94
N GLY A 28 -16.20 -18.23 0.91
CA GLY A 28 -14.83 -17.70 0.83
C GLY A 28 -14.63 -16.42 1.64
N ILE A 29 -13.39 -16.15 2.05
CA ILE A 29 -13.01 -14.87 2.67
C ILE A 29 -13.14 -13.77 1.62
N GLN A 30 -13.92 -12.72 1.90
CA GLN A 30 -14.04 -11.57 1.00
C GLN A 30 -12.80 -10.67 1.12
N LEU A 31 -11.99 -10.64 0.05
CA LEU A 31 -10.71 -9.91 0.03
C LEU A 31 -10.82 -8.50 -0.55
N ASN A 32 -11.80 -8.27 -1.42
CA ASN A 32 -12.03 -6.99 -2.10
C ASN A 32 -13.52 -6.72 -2.29
N ALA A 33 -13.84 -5.48 -2.63
CA ALA A 33 -15.15 -5.08 -3.11
C ALA A 33 -15.00 -4.19 -4.34
N THR A 34 -15.80 -4.49 -5.37
CA THR A 34 -15.95 -3.67 -6.57
C THR A 34 -16.88 -2.51 -6.26
N ALA A 35 -16.38 -1.29 -6.37
CA ALA A 35 -17.15 -0.05 -6.17
C ALA A 35 -16.98 0.95 -7.32
N GLY A 36 -16.15 0.60 -8.31
CA GLY A 36 -15.61 1.56 -9.27
C GLY A 36 -14.55 2.47 -8.64
N HIS A 37 -13.86 3.22 -9.50
CA HIS A 37 -12.88 4.22 -9.10
C HIS A 37 -13.05 5.50 -9.90
N ILE A 38 -12.96 6.66 -9.24
CA ILE A 38 -12.93 7.96 -9.89
C ILE A 38 -11.58 8.63 -9.66
N PHE A 39 -10.90 8.98 -10.73
CA PHE A 39 -9.87 10.01 -10.69
C PHE A 39 -10.49 11.36 -11.03
N TYR A 40 -10.26 12.41 -10.23
CA TYR A 40 -10.84 13.73 -10.49
C TYR A 40 -9.84 14.85 -10.19
N GLY A 41 -9.98 16.01 -10.83
CA GLY A 41 -9.06 17.12 -10.63
C GLY A 41 -8.71 17.85 -11.93
N LYS A 42 -7.51 18.45 -11.97
CA LYS A 42 -7.03 19.21 -13.12
C LYS A 42 -6.36 18.28 -14.13
N ASP A 43 -6.66 18.47 -15.41
CA ASP A 43 -6.00 17.77 -16.52
C ASP A 43 -6.11 16.22 -16.42
N ILE A 44 -7.28 15.73 -15.99
CA ILE A 44 -7.50 14.30 -15.73
C ILE A 44 -7.42 13.47 -17.00
N GLU A 45 -7.94 13.97 -18.11
CA GLU A 45 -7.89 13.28 -19.40
C GLU A 45 -6.46 12.95 -19.80
N SER A 46 -5.56 13.93 -19.77
CA SER A 46 -4.13 13.76 -20.06
C SER A 46 -3.46 12.81 -19.05
N LYS A 47 -3.69 13.02 -17.75
CA LYS A 47 -3.06 12.20 -16.70
C LYS A 47 -3.46 10.73 -16.78
N MET A 48 -4.73 10.46 -17.11
CA MET A 48 -5.30 9.11 -17.13
C MET A 48 -5.25 8.45 -18.51
N ALA A 49 -4.93 9.19 -19.58
CA ALA A 49 -4.79 8.64 -20.93
C ALA A 49 -3.97 7.34 -21.02
N PRO A 50 -2.85 7.14 -20.26
CA PRO A 50 -2.11 5.89 -20.31
C PRO A 50 -2.89 4.65 -19.83
N ILE A 51 -3.86 4.85 -18.93
CA ILE A 51 -4.59 3.78 -18.25
C ILE A 51 -6.08 3.71 -18.62
N ALA A 52 -6.61 4.73 -19.32
CA ALA A 52 -8.02 4.83 -19.70
C ALA A 52 -8.48 3.86 -20.80
N LYS A 53 -7.59 2.98 -21.29
CA LYS A 53 -7.82 2.07 -22.41
C LYS A 53 -9.12 1.26 -22.22
N GLU A 54 -10.12 1.55 -23.05
CA GLU A 54 -11.47 0.96 -23.17
C GLU A 54 -12.36 0.94 -21.91
N GLU A 55 -11.80 0.99 -20.71
CA GLU A 55 -12.52 0.89 -19.44
C GLU A 55 -12.79 2.25 -18.77
N GLY A 56 -12.07 3.30 -19.17
CA GLY A 56 -12.21 4.64 -18.62
C GLY A 56 -13.33 5.42 -19.29
N VAL A 57 -14.22 6.00 -18.48
CA VAL A 57 -15.28 6.91 -18.94
C VAL A 57 -14.95 8.31 -18.46
N LEU A 58 -14.63 9.22 -19.41
CA LEU A 58 -14.47 10.63 -19.11
C LEU A 58 -15.82 11.25 -18.76
N LEU A 59 -15.87 11.97 -17.65
CA LEU A 59 -17.05 12.64 -17.13
C LEU A 59 -16.73 14.12 -16.86
N THR A 60 -17.71 15.00 -17.04
CA THR A 60 -17.65 16.33 -16.43
C THR A 60 -17.95 16.25 -14.93
N ALA A 61 -17.61 17.28 -14.16
CA ALA A 61 -18.03 17.37 -12.76
C ALA A 61 -19.56 17.31 -12.59
N GLU A 62 -20.31 17.85 -13.56
CA GLU A 62 -21.78 17.76 -13.58
C GLU A 62 -22.24 16.31 -13.80
N ASP A 63 -21.61 15.57 -14.71
CA ASP A 63 -21.95 14.16 -14.96
C ASP A 63 -21.59 13.26 -13.78
N VAL A 64 -20.53 13.57 -13.04
CA VAL A 64 -20.23 12.92 -11.75
C VAL A 64 -21.38 13.15 -10.78
N HIS A 65 -21.84 14.39 -10.61
CA HIS A 65 -22.96 14.71 -9.70
C HIS A 65 -24.28 14.07 -10.15
N LYS A 66 -24.60 14.08 -11.45
CA LYS A 66 -25.77 13.39 -12.00
C LYS A 66 -25.78 11.90 -11.67
N ARG A 67 -24.61 11.25 -11.75
CA ARG A 67 -24.46 9.82 -11.47
C ARG A 67 -24.40 9.51 -9.98
N TYR A 68 -23.77 10.38 -9.20
CA TYR A 68 -23.62 10.26 -7.76
C TYR A 68 -24.07 11.58 -7.11
N PRO A 69 -25.37 11.76 -6.81
CA PRO A 69 -25.92 13.03 -6.33
C PRO A 69 -25.32 13.56 -5.03
N PHE A 70 -24.63 12.71 -4.27
CA PHE A 70 -23.89 13.09 -3.06
C PHE A 70 -22.44 13.51 -3.35
N LEU A 71 -21.94 13.43 -4.58
CA LEU A 71 -20.57 13.85 -4.93
C LEU A 71 -20.57 15.19 -5.65
N ASP A 72 -19.64 16.06 -5.25
CA ASP A 72 -19.34 17.34 -5.90
C ASP A 72 -17.82 17.50 -6.05
N THR A 73 -17.33 17.32 -7.28
CA THR A 73 -15.91 17.47 -7.61
C THR A 73 -15.57 18.82 -8.24
N SER A 74 -16.57 19.68 -8.48
CA SER A 74 -16.45 20.90 -9.31
C SER A 74 -15.41 21.89 -8.80
N ARG A 75 -15.21 21.96 -7.47
CA ARG A 75 -14.20 22.82 -6.84
C ARG A 75 -12.76 22.41 -7.15
N TYR A 76 -12.53 21.14 -7.54
CA TYR A 76 -11.19 20.57 -7.66
C TYR A 76 -10.75 20.35 -9.11
N GLY A 77 -11.69 20.43 -10.05
CA GLY A 77 -11.48 20.39 -11.49
C GLY A 77 -12.77 20.11 -12.25
N ASP A 78 -12.73 20.34 -13.56
CA ASP A 78 -13.91 20.27 -14.42
C ASP A 78 -14.22 18.86 -14.94
N THR A 79 -13.24 17.95 -14.85
CA THR A 79 -13.36 16.59 -15.38
C THR A 79 -12.92 15.51 -14.38
N ALA A 80 -13.42 14.31 -14.64
CA ALA A 80 -13.11 13.10 -13.91
C ALA A 80 -13.04 11.90 -14.88
N MET A 81 -12.27 10.88 -14.51
CA MET A 81 -12.20 9.60 -15.21
C MET A 81 -12.77 8.52 -14.30
N LEU A 82 -13.90 7.94 -14.70
CA LEU A 82 -14.54 6.82 -14.01
C LEU A 82 -14.08 5.49 -14.60
N PHE A 83 -13.62 4.59 -13.74
CA PHE A 83 -13.41 3.18 -14.01
C PHE A 83 -14.53 2.40 -13.32
N PRO A 84 -15.61 2.02 -14.03
CA PRO A 84 -16.79 1.38 -13.42
C PRO A 84 -16.53 -0.08 -13.07
N ILE A 85 -15.60 -0.72 -13.78
CA ILE A 85 -15.11 -2.08 -13.54
C ILE A 85 -13.65 -2.01 -13.12
N ASN A 86 -13.14 -3.09 -12.51
CA ASN A 86 -11.75 -3.19 -12.03
C ASN A 86 -11.32 -2.07 -11.05
N GLY A 87 -12.30 -1.33 -10.49
CA GLY A 87 -12.11 -0.29 -9.49
C GLY A 87 -12.82 -0.65 -8.18
N GLY A 88 -12.21 -0.29 -7.06
CA GLY A 88 -12.76 -0.58 -5.74
C GLY A 88 -11.68 -0.59 -4.66
N HIS A 89 -11.92 -1.33 -3.59
CA HIS A 89 -11.02 -1.38 -2.45
C HIS A 89 -10.74 -2.82 -2.00
N ALA A 90 -9.53 -3.01 -1.47
CA ALA A 90 -9.13 -4.23 -0.78
C ALA A 90 -9.47 -4.14 0.72
N ASN A 91 -9.68 -5.29 1.36
CA ASN A 91 -9.68 -5.41 2.82
C ASN A 91 -8.33 -6.02 3.26
N PRO A 92 -7.32 -5.19 3.57
CA PRO A 92 -5.96 -5.68 3.86
C PRO A 92 -5.91 -6.60 5.08
N ARG A 93 -6.81 -6.45 6.05
CA ARG A 93 -6.88 -7.36 7.21
C ARG A 93 -7.29 -8.76 6.80
N MET A 94 -8.28 -8.85 5.91
CA MET A 94 -8.76 -10.14 5.41
C MET A 94 -7.79 -10.76 4.42
N ILE A 95 -7.03 -9.96 3.65
CA ILE A 95 -5.91 -10.45 2.84
C ILE A 95 -4.87 -11.12 3.74
N VAL A 96 -4.35 -10.42 4.76
CA VAL A 96 -3.38 -11.01 5.69
C VAL A 96 -3.92 -12.29 6.33
N HIS A 97 -5.17 -12.28 6.79
CA HIS A 97 -5.80 -13.46 7.39
C HIS A 97 -5.90 -14.63 6.41
N ALA A 98 -6.29 -14.37 5.16
CA ALA A 98 -6.42 -15.39 4.12
C ALA A 98 -5.05 -15.98 3.74
N GLU A 99 -4.03 -15.13 3.56
CA GLU A 99 -2.67 -15.58 3.22
C GLU A 99 -2.05 -16.41 4.35
N GLN A 100 -2.20 -15.98 5.61
CA GLN A 100 -1.77 -16.76 6.77
C GLN A 100 -2.49 -18.11 6.84
N LYS A 101 -3.81 -18.12 6.62
CA LYS A 101 -4.59 -19.35 6.62
C LYS A 101 -4.14 -20.30 5.50
N ALA A 102 -3.91 -19.77 4.30
CA ALA A 102 -3.41 -20.54 3.18
C ALA A 102 -2.02 -21.14 3.47
N ALA A 103 -1.09 -20.34 4.01
CA ALA A 103 0.24 -20.78 4.39
C ALA A 103 0.20 -21.92 5.44
N THR A 104 -0.58 -21.78 6.51
CA THR A 104 -0.75 -22.85 7.51
C THR A 104 -1.33 -24.12 6.90
N LEU A 105 -2.32 -24.01 6.00
CA LEU A 105 -2.90 -25.17 5.32
C LEU A 105 -1.90 -25.87 4.38
N GLN A 106 -0.88 -25.16 3.91
CA GLN A 106 0.24 -25.70 3.13
C GLN A 106 1.41 -26.19 4.00
N GLY A 107 1.25 -26.22 5.33
CA GLY A 107 2.25 -26.72 6.26
C GLY A 107 3.32 -25.71 6.67
N CYS A 108 3.12 -24.40 6.44
CA CYS A 108 4.02 -23.37 6.95
C CYS A 108 3.80 -23.14 8.45
N ASP A 109 4.90 -23.01 9.18
CA ASP A 109 4.89 -22.52 10.56
C ASP A 109 4.76 -20.99 10.59
N ILE A 110 3.86 -20.48 11.44
CA ILE A 110 3.70 -19.05 11.69
C ILE A 110 4.09 -18.76 13.14
N PHE A 111 5.04 -17.85 13.29
CA PHE A 111 5.57 -17.44 14.58
C PHE A 111 5.15 -15.99 14.87
N ASP A 112 4.32 -15.79 15.89
CA ASP A 112 4.04 -14.45 16.43
C ASP A 112 5.19 -14.02 17.35
N ASP A 113 6.20 -13.37 16.74
CA ASP A 113 7.39 -12.89 17.43
C ASP A 113 8.01 -11.72 16.66
N VAL A 114 8.90 -10.98 17.33
CA VAL A 114 9.60 -9.84 16.74
C VAL A 114 11.03 -10.27 16.40
N VAL A 115 11.39 -10.22 15.12
CA VAL A 115 12.79 -10.42 14.70
C VAL A 115 13.65 -9.25 15.23
N GLU A 116 14.77 -9.57 15.86
CA GLU A 116 15.77 -8.61 16.33
C GLU A 116 16.96 -8.54 15.36
N SER A 117 17.43 -9.68 14.85
CA SER A 117 18.52 -9.69 13.88
C SER A 117 18.45 -10.86 12.89
N VAL A 118 19.07 -10.65 11.73
CA VAL A 118 19.31 -11.63 10.68
C VAL A 118 20.79 -11.54 10.29
N GLY A 119 21.45 -12.69 10.20
CA GLY A 119 22.85 -12.73 9.77
C GLY A 119 23.27 -14.12 9.35
N GLU A 120 24.49 -14.28 8.86
CA GLU A 120 25.04 -15.61 8.61
C GLU A 120 25.26 -16.36 9.92
N SER A 121 25.00 -17.66 9.91
CA SER A 121 25.32 -18.54 11.01
C SER A 121 26.74 -19.08 10.86
N GLY A 122 27.49 -19.22 11.95
CA GLY A 122 28.70 -20.04 11.95
C GLY A 122 28.42 -21.55 11.84
N SER A 123 27.14 -21.94 11.93
CA SER A 123 26.69 -23.33 11.75
C SER A 123 26.41 -23.65 10.28
N HIS A 124 26.48 -24.93 9.94
CA HIS A 124 26.19 -25.45 8.60
C HIS A 124 25.09 -26.50 8.69
N THR A 125 24.26 -26.59 7.65
CA THR A 125 23.25 -27.64 7.52
C THR A 125 23.55 -28.43 6.26
N HIS A 126 23.82 -29.73 6.38
CA HIS A 126 24.31 -30.58 5.28
C HIS A 126 25.57 -30.02 4.59
N GLY A 127 26.45 -29.36 5.34
CA GLY A 127 27.66 -28.73 4.80
C GLY A 127 27.44 -27.38 4.10
N GLU A 128 26.19 -26.90 4.00
CA GLU A 128 25.88 -25.61 3.40
C GLU A 128 25.79 -24.50 4.47
N PRO A 129 26.32 -23.30 4.21
CA PRO A 129 26.10 -22.13 5.05
C PRO A 129 24.60 -21.82 5.16
N VAL A 130 24.16 -21.41 6.36
CA VAL A 130 22.77 -21.03 6.64
C VAL A 130 22.70 -19.65 7.28
N MET A 131 21.55 -19.00 7.16
CA MET A 131 21.22 -17.77 7.86
C MET A 131 20.67 -18.10 9.26
N ARG A 132 20.95 -17.22 10.22
CA ARG A 132 20.36 -17.20 11.55
C ARG A 132 19.39 -16.03 11.67
N VAL A 133 18.22 -16.29 12.24
CA VAL A 133 17.25 -15.27 12.65
C VAL A 133 17.09 -15.35 14.17
N LEU A 134 17.33 -14.23 14.85
CA LEU A 134 17.12 -14.08 16.29
C LEU A 134 15.84 -13.29 16.54
N THR A 135 14.99 -13.80 17.42
CA THR A 135 13.80 -13.07 17.87
C THR A 135 13.99 -12.45 19.25
N LYS A 136 13.12 -11.50 19.58
CA LYS A 136 13.09 -10.79 20.87
C LYS A 136 12.93 -11.75 22.05
N ASN A 137 12.14 -12.81 21.88
CA ASN A 137 11.92 -13.82 22.91
C ASN A 137 13.03 -14.89 22.96
N GLY A 138 14.17 -14.66 22.31
CA GLY A 138 15.33 -15.55 22.35
C GLY A 138 15.22 -16.77 21.45
N ARG A 139 14.27 -16.81 20.50
CA ARG A 139 14.20 -17.91 19.52
C ARG A 139 15.34 -17.75 18.51
N HIS A 140 16.03 -18.85 18.24
CA HIS A 140 17.04 -18.94 17.18
C HIS A 140 16.49 -19.83 16.08
N LEU A 141 16.27 -19.25 14.90
CA LEU A 141 15.87 -20.01 13.71
C LEU A 141 17.06 -20.08 12.75
N LEU A 142 17.25 -21.25 12.13
CA LEU A 142 18.21 -21.46 11.07
C LEU A 142 17.47 -21.70 9.76
N ALA A 143 17.89 -21.03 8.68
CA ALA A 143 17.24 -21.14 7.38
C ALA A 143 18.28 -21.12 6.26
N LYS A 144 18.06 -21.89 5.19
CA LYS A 144 18.93 -21.85 4.00
C LYS A 144 18.92 -20.49 3.31
N LYS A 145 17.76 -19.84 3.30
CA LYS A 145 17.54 -18.49 2.77
C LYS A 145 16.56 -17.73 3.67
N VAL A 146 16.65 -16.40 3.69
CA VAL A 146 15.73 -15.50 4.40
C VAL A 146 15.19 -14.47 3.42
N LEU A 147 13.88 -14.26 3.43
CA LEU A 147 13.20 -13.19 2.68
C LEU A 147 12.73 -12.12 3.66
N LEU A 148 13.20 -10.88 3.50
CA LEU A 148 12.77 -9.75 4.31
C LEU A 148 11.56 -9.07 3.67
N CYS A 149 10.40 -9.17 4.33
CA CYS A 149 9.16 -8.45 3.97
C CYS A 149 8.77 -7.45 5.06
N THR A 150 9.76 -6.81 5.69
CA THR A 150 9.62 -6.08 6.95
C THR A 150 9.20 -4.62 6.82
N GLY A 151 8.83 -4.17 5.61
CA GLY A 151 8.30 -2.84 5.35
C GLY A 151 9.22 -1.73 5.90
N ALA A 152 8.64 -0.78 6.64
CA ALA A 152 9.36 0.33 7.26
C ALA A 152 10.43 -0.10 8.28
N PHE A 153 10.37 -1.32 8.82
CA PHE A 153 11.30 -1.79 9.84
C PHE A 153 12.59 -2.39 9.28
N THR A 154 12.70 -2.52 7.96
CA THR A 154 13.80 -3.24 7.28
C THR A 154 15.19 -2.70 7.63
N GLN A 155 15.34 -1.37 7.72
CA GLN A 155 16.62 -0.73 8.09
C GLN A 155 16.67 -0.24 9.55
N LEU A 156 15.67 -0.59 10.37
CA LEU A 156 15.54 -0.09 11.75
C LEU A 156 16.05 -1.09 12.80
N LYS A 157 16.58 -2.23 12.34
CA LYS A 157 17.10 -3.35 13.11
C LYS A 157 18.23 -4.00 12.31
N ASP A 158 18.95 -4.93 12.94
CA ASP A 158 20.08 -5.65 12.35
C ASP A 158 19.62 -6.74 11.37
N LEU A 159 18.85 -6.37 10.34
CA LEU A 159 18.25 -7.31 9.37
C LEU A 159 19.02 -7.39 8.06
N LEU A 160 19.77 -6.33 7.73
CA LEU A 160 20.61 -6.23 6.54
C LEU A 160 22.08 -6.48 6.93
N PRO A 161 22.94 -6.82 5.95
CA PRO A 161 24.37 -6.94 6.21
C PRO A 161 24.93 -5.64 6.83
N PRO A 162 25.97 -5.74 7.68
CA PRO A 162 26.62 -4.56 8.25
C PRO A 162 27.00 -3.55 7.17
N SER A 163 26.87 -2.26 7.48
CA SER A 163 27.18 -1.16 6.57
C SER A 163 26.32 -1.07 5.30
N THR A 164 25.21 -1.82 5.24
CA THR A 164 24.22 -1.74 4.16
C THR A 164 23.08 -0.80 4.57
N GLU A 165 22.88 0.27 3.82
CA GLU A 165 21.77 1.21 4.04
C GLU A 165 20.95 1.34 2.76
N LEU A 166 19.67 0.97 2.81
CA LEU A 166 18.77 1.09 1.67
C LEU A 166 18.52 2.56 1.36
N ASP A 167 18.56 2.91 0.08
CA ASP A 167 18.02 4.18 -0.38
C ASP A 167 16.49 4.07 -0.44
N PHE A 168 15.84 4.25 0.72
CA PHE A 168 14.39 4.38 0.80
C PHE A 168 13.97 5.22 2.03
N GLY A 169 12.91 6.01 1.86
CA GLY A 169 12.35 6.85 2.91
C GLY A 169 11.30 6.12 3.75
N ILE A 170 11.21 6.45 5.04
CA ILE A 170 10.13 6.00 5.91
C ILE A 170 9.31 7.23 6.28
N ASP A 171 8.08 7.30 5.77
CA ASP A 171 7.21 8.45 5.93
C ASP A 171 5.99 8.08 6.78
N GLY A 172 5.91 8.70 7.95
CA GLY A 172 4.73 8.71 8.79
C GLY A 172 3.59 9.46 8.12
N THR A 173 2.42 8.84 8.09
CA THR A 173 1.18 9.40 7.56
C THR A 173 0.00 9.02 8.44
N PHE A 174 -1.22 9.38 8.04
CA PHE A 174 -2.44 9.10 8.80
C PHE A 174 -3.62 8.87 7.87
N THR A 175 -4.73 8.39 8.42
CA THR A 175 -6.03 8.35 7.74
C THR A 175 -7.10 8.90 8.65
N VAL A 176 -8.14 9.50 8.07
CA VAL A 176 -9.33 9.97 8.79
C VAL A 176 -10.52 9.15 8.33
N ARG A 177 -11.38 8.79 9.29
CA ARG A 177 -12.58 7.97 9.09
C ARG A 177 -13.77 8.67 9.70
N LEU A 178 -14.78 8.90 8.88
CA LEU A 178 -16.04 9.52 9.27
C LEU A 178 -17.09 8.42 9.42
N GLU A 179 -17.62 8.24 10.62
CA GLU A 179 -18.64 7.25 10.93
C GLU A 179 -19.93 7.59 10.20
N VAL A 180 -20.47 6.61 9.48
CA VAL A 180 -21.70 6.75 8.71
C VAL A 180 -22.88 6.35 9.59
N GLY A 181 -23.82 7.29 9.76
CA GLY A 181 -25.10 7.02 10.43
C GLY A 181 -26.04 6.19 9.57
N GLU A 182 -27.05 5.58 10.20
CA GLU A 182 -28.02 4.71 9.51
C GLU A 182 -28.73 5.43 8.35
N ASP A 183 -29.15 6.68 8.57
CA ASP A 183 -29.85 7.50 7.57
C ASP A 183 -29.00 7.84 6.34
N ASP A 184 -27.67 7.85 6.47
CA ASP A 184 -26.77 8.20 5.37
C ASP A 184 -26.20 6.99 4.65
N LEU A 185 -26.17 5.82 5.31
CA LEU A 185 -25.52 4.62 4.77
C LEU A 185 -26.07 4.24 3.39
N GLU A 186 -27.39 4.18 3.24
CA GLU A 186 -28.01 3.85 1.96
C GLU A 186 -27.69 4.92 0.89
N LYS A 187 -27.77 6.20 1.26
CA LYS A 187 -27.58 7.34 0.34
C LYS A 187 -26.21 7.34 -0.31
N ILE A 188 -25.16 7.02 0.45
CA ILE A 188 -23.77 7.05 -0.02
C ILE A 188 -23.17 5.65 -0.24
N SER A 189 -23.98 4.59 -0.19
CA SER A 189 -23.53 3.20 -0.36
C SER A 189 -22.93 2.92 -1.75
N SER A 190 -23.38 3.64 -2.78
CA SER A 190 -22.90 3.52 -4.16
C SER A 190 -21.65 4.35 -4.44
N MET A 191 -21.06 4.97 -3.42
CA MET A 191 -19.86 5.80 -3.57
C MET A 191 -18.72 4.96 -4.18
N PRO A 192 -18.05 5.45 -5.24
CA PRO A 192 -16.84 4.82 -5.75
C PRO A 192 -15.65 5.11 -4.84
N THR A 193 -14.59 4.33 -5.00
CA THR A 193 -13.28 4.79 -4.51
C THR A 193 -12.81 6.00 -5.33
N MET A 194 -12.04 6.90 -4.74
CA MET A 194 -11.67 8.14 -5.42
C MET A 194 -10.21 8.53 -5.15
N THR A 195 -9.57 9.15 -6.13
CA THR A 195 -8.23 9.75 -6.02
C THR A 195 -8.23 11.09 -6.73
N SER A 196 -7.71 12.13 -6.07
CA SER A 196 -7.64 13.46 -6.68
C SER A 196 -6.28 13.76 -7.30
N PHE A 197 -6.29 14.49 -8.42
CA PHE A 197 -5.12 15.17 -9.00
C PHE A 197 -5.39 16.66 -9.13
N THR A 198 -5.39 17.36 -8.00
CA THR A 198 -5.63 18.80 -7.91
C THR A 198 -4.37 19.51 -7.38
N ASP A 199 -4.53 20.66 -6.74
CA ASP A 199 -3.46 21.26 -5.94
C ASP A 199 -2.87 20.21 -4.96
N PRO A 200 -1.53 20.04 -4.90
CA PRO A 200 -0.87 19.13 -3.98
C PRO A 200 -1.35 19.21 -2.53
N GLU A 201 -1.74 20.39 -2.04
CA GLU A 201 -2.24 20.56 -0.67
C GLU A 201 -3.54 19.80 -0.39
N TRP A 202 -4.37 19.60 -1.42
CA TRP A 202 -5.71 18.99 -1.34
C TRP A 202 -5.75 17.56 -1.90
N ASN A 203 -4.59 17.00 -2.27
CA ASN A 203 -4.53 15.71 -2.94
C ASN A 203 -4.85 14.52 -2.02
N CYS A 204 -6.02 13.93 -2.14
CA CYS A 204 -6.47 12.84 -1.28
C CYS A 204 -6.85 11.58 -2.06
N TYR A 205 -6.93 10.48 -1.32
CA TYR A 205 -7.71 9.32 -1.71
C TYR A 205 -8.90 9.16 -0.76
N MET A 206 -10.01 8.65 -1.28
CA MET A 206 -11.21 8.34 -0.50
C MET A 206 -11.69 6.93 -0.77
N LEU A 207 -12.15 6.27 0.29
CA LEU A 207 -12.82 4.98 0.22
C LEU A 207 -14.28 5.13 0.62
N PRO A 208 -15.19 4.35 0.00
CA PRO A 208 -16.62 4.41 0.29
C PRO A 208 -16.94 3.94 1.72
N PRO A 209 -18.21 3.96 2.14
CA PRO A 209 -18.63 3.34 3.38
C PRO A 209 -18.18 1.88 3.49
N ILE A 210 -17.22 1.61 4.37
CA ILE A 210 -16.70 0.27 4.64
C ILE A 210 -17.08 -0.13 6.06
N LYS A 211 -17.54 -1.37 6.24
CA LYS A 211 -17.78 -1.94 7.57
C LYS A 211 -16.46 -2.31 8.25
N TYR A 212 -16.25 -1.81 9.46
CA TYR A 212 -15.07 -2.10 10.28
C TYR A 212 -15.36 -3.18 11.34
N PRO A 213 -14.33 -3.73 12.00
CA PRO A 213 -14.51 -4.78 13.02
C PRO A 213 -15.39 -4.40 14.20
N ASP A 214 -15.57 -3.10 14.47
CA ASP A 214 -16.50 -2.58 15.49
C ASP A 214 -17.97 -2.60 15.02
N GLY A 215 -18.25 -3.14 13.84
CA GLY A 215 -19.59 -3.26 13.28
C GLY A 215 -20.10 -2.01 12.58
N LYS A 216 -19.39 -0.89 12.68
CA LYS A 216 -19.78 0.42 12.15
C LYS A 216 -19.24 0.64 10.74
N TYR A 217 -19.90 1.53 9.99
CA TYR A 217 -19.48 1.93 8.64
C TYR A 217 -18.70 3.24 8.69
N TYR A 218 -17.66 3.34 7.86
CA TYR A 218 -16.83 4.54 7.76
C TYR A 218 -16.54 4.90 6.31
N VAL A 219 -16.70 6.16 5.95
CA VAL A 219 -16.03 6.75 4.78
C VAL A 219 -14.61 7.11 5.22
N LYS A 220 -13.60 6.70 4.45
CA LYS A 220 -12.19 6.95 4.78
C LYS A 220 -11.59 7.95 3.80
N ILE A 221 -10.78 8.87 4.30
CA ILE A 221 -9.95 9.78 3.52
C ILE A 221 -8.51 9.75 4.03
N GLY A 222 -7.54 9.93 3.14
CA GLY A 222 -6.15 10.14 3.54
C GLY A 222 -5.37 10.99 2.53
N PRO A 223 -4.24 11.57 2.96
CA PRO A 223 -3.29 12.23 2.08
C PRO A 223 -2.72 11.25 1.04
N LEU A 224 -2.39 11.74 -0.15
CA LEU A 224 -1.56 10.97 -1.08
C LEU A 224 -0.08 11.05 -0.66
N ASN A 225 0.50 12.25 -0.68
CA ASN A 225 1.94 12.46 -0.47
C ASN A 225 2.27 13.64 0.44
N GLN A 226 1.30 14.52 0.73
CA GLN A 226 1.44 15.68 1.58
C GLN A 226 1.13 15.35 3.05
N ASP A 227 1.42 16.30 3.95
CA ASP A 227 1.17 16.17 5.39
C ASP A 227 1.82 14.90 6.00
N GLN A 228 2.95 14.49 5.43
CA GLN A 228 3.78 13.34 5.85
C GLN A 228 4.97 13.81 6.69
N ARG A 229 5.41 12.96 7.63
CA ARG A 229 6.59 13.18 8.45
C ARG A 229 7.66 12.14 8.14
N ARG A 230 8.85 12.57 7.73
CA ARG A 230 10.01 11.66 7.63
C ARG A 230 10.38 11.13 9.02
N LEU A 231 10.50 9.82 9.13
CA LEU A 231 10.93 9.08 10.31
C LEU A 231 12.27 8.43 10.02
N THR A 232 13.21 8.50 10.96
CA THR A 232 14.62 8.15 10.74
C THR A 232 15.14 7.09 11.71
N SER A 233 14.36 6.76 12.75
CA SER A 233 14.78 5.77 13.74
C SER A 233 13.65 4.85 14.18
N LEU A 234 14.02 3.70 14.75
CA LEU A 234 13.08 2.77 15.36
C LEU A 234 12.24 3.44 16.45
N LYS A 235 12.85 4.34 17.23
CA LYS A 235 12.16 5.09 18.28
C LYS A 235 11.09 5.99 17.67
N GLU A 236 11.44 6.77 16.65
CA GLU A 236 10.49 7.66 15.98
C GLU A 236 9.33 6.90 15.34
N VAL A 237 9.57 5.75 14.70
CA VAL A 237 8.52 4.91 14.13
C VAL A 237 7.58 4.36 15.21
N LYS A 238 8.12 3.88 16.34
CA LYS A 238 7.32 3.41 17.47
C LYS A 238 6.49 4.54 18.08
N ASP A 239 7.12 5.68 18.36
CA ASP A 239 6.46 6.86 18.91
C ASP A 239 5.36 7.35 17.96
N TRP A 240 5.58 7.28 16.64
CA TRP A 240 4.58 7.63 15.64
C TRP A 240 3.33 6.75 15.74
N PHE A 241 3.48 5.41 15.76
CA PHE A 241 2.34 4.48 15.88
C PHE A 241 1.57 4.63 17.20
N LEU A 242 2.24 5.05 18.27
CA LEU A 242 1.62 5.26 19.58
C LEU A 242 1.00 6.66 19.74
N SER A 243 1.25 7.56 18.80
CA SER A 243 0.72 8.92 18.83
C SER A 243 -0.66 9.02 18.17
N LYS A 244 -1.20 10.24 18.09
CA LYS A 244 -2.46 10.56 17.40
C LYS A 244 -2.19 11.59 16.31
N PRO A 245 -2.95 11.59 15.20
CA PRO A 245 -2.82 12.62 14.19
C PRO A 245 -3.08 14.01 14.78
N ASP A 246 -2.43 15.04 14.24
CA ASP A 246 -2.69 16.43 14.60
C ASP A 246 -4.19 16.74 14.44
N PRO A 247 -4.90 17.19 15.49
CA PRO A 247 -6.31 17.55 15.40
C PRO A 247 -6.64 18.50 14.26
N LYS A 248 -5.76 19.46 13.93
CA LYS A 248 -5.97 20.39 12.80
C LYS A 248 -5.95 19.68 11.46
N LEU A 249 -5.09 18.66 11.31
CA LEU A 249 -5.09 17.82 10.12
C LEU A 249 -6.35 16.95 10.08
N VAL A 250 -6.79 16.40 11.21
CA VAL A 250 -8.05 15.64 11.27
C VAL A 250 -9.24 16.52 10.81
N GLU A 251 -9.31 17.76 11.27
CA GLU A 251 -10.32 18.74 10.85
C GLU A 251 -10.19 19.09 9.36
N LYS A 252 -8.98 19.36 8.86
CA LYS A 252 -8.71 19.63 7.43
C LYS A 252 -9.25 18.51 6.54
N TYR A 253 -8.96 17.25 6.85
CA TYR A 253 -9.39 16.11 6.03
C TYR A 253 -10.87 15.76 6.23
N ARG A 254 -11.45 16.00 7.42
CA ARG A 254 -12.91 15.96 7.61
C ARG A 254 -13.59 16.95 6.68
N ASP A 255 -13.14 18.21 6.68
CA ASP A 255 -13.76 19.27 5.90
C ASP A 255 -13.56 19.07 4.40
N LEU A 256 -12.40 18.54 3.99
CA LEU A 256 -12.14 18.12 2.61
C LEU A 256 -13.08 16.98 2.17
N LEU A 257 -13.34 16.00 3.03
CA LEU A 257 -14.29 14.93 2.69
C LEU A 257 -15.70 15.52 2.54
N LEU A 258 -16.16 16.34 3.49
CA LEU A 258 -17.50 16.94 3.46
C LEU A 258 -17.68 18.00 2.36
N SER A 259 -16.58 18.59 1.87
CA SER A 259 -16.63 19.47 0.70
C SER A 259 -16.84 18.71 -0.60
N ILE A 260 -16.62 17.39 -0.63
CA ILE A 260 -16.82 16.53 -1.80
C ILE A 260 -18.05 15.65 -1.66
N VAL A 261 -18.22 14.99 -0.50
CA VAL A 261 -19.39 14.14 -0.18
C VAL A 261 -20.45 15.00 0.51
N LYS A 262 -21.36 15.54 -0.29
CA LYS A 262 -22.45 16.44 0.13
C LYS A 262 -23.59 15.68 0.79
N GLY A 263 -24.26 16.35 1.73
CA GLY A 263 -25.41 15.79 2.44
C GLY A 263 -25.06 14.67 3.43
N PHE A 264 -23.76 14.41 3.66
CA PHE A 264 -23.29 13.43 4.63
C PHE A 264 -23.06 14.07 6.01
N ASN A 265 -23.66 13.50 7.04
CA ASN A 265 -23.57 13.98 8.42
C ASN A 265 -22.86 12.92 9.29
N PRO A 266 -21.54 13.03 9.50
CA PRO A 266 -20.80 12.00 10.21
C PRO A 266 -21.16 11.95 11.70
N VAL A 267 -21.42 10.74 12.21
CA VAL A 267 -21.76 10.50 13.63
C VAL A 267 -20.54 10.75 14.53
N SER A 268 -19.36 10.38 14.06
CA SER A 268 -18.09 10.57 14.76
C SER A 268 -16.94 10.63 13.78
N VAL A 269 -15.80 11.16 14.23
CA VAL A 269 -14.56 11.20 13.45
C VAL A 269 -13.49 10.41 14.20
N LYS A 270 -12.86 9.46 13.50
CA LYS A 270 -11.71 8.68 13.98
C LYS A 270 -10.51 8.95 13.09
N ALA A 271 -9.32 8.79 13.62
CA ALA A 271 -8.11 8.89 12.82
C ALA A 271 -7.08 7.84 13.28
N ASP A 272 -6.33 7.29 12.33
CA ASP A 272 -5.35 6.23 12.56
C ASP A 272 -3.99 6.64 12.01
N MET A 273 -2.91 6.33 12.75
CA MET A 273 -1.53 6.53 12.31
C MET A 273 -1.11 5.41 11.35
N CYS A 274 -0.28 5.74 10.36
CA CYS A 274 0.26 4.79 9.40
C CYS A 274 1.70 5.16 9.03
N VAL A 275 2.45 4.23 8.44
CA VAL A 275 3.79 4.47 7.91
C VAL A 275 3.88 3.85 6.52
N CYS A 276 4.49 4.58 5.59
CA CYS A 276 4.79 4.14 4.24
C CYS A 276 6.30 4.14 4.03
N SER A 277 6.82 3.10 3.36
CA SER A 277 8.20 3.09 2.85
C SER A 277 8.22 3.52 1.37
N ARG A 278 9.09 4.46 1.01
CA ARG A 278 9.19 5.07 -0.33
C ARG A 278 10.53 4.78 -0.97
N THR A 279 10.54 4.21 -2.17
CA THR A 279 11.77 4.01 -2.96
C THR A 279 11.92 5.15 -3.98
N PRO A 280 13.16 5.53 -4.38
CA PRO A 280 13.42 6.46 -5.47
C PRO A 280 12.81 6.02 -6.81
N THR A 281 12.68 4.71 -7.05
CA THR A 281 12.13 4.16 -8.29
C THR A 281 10.60 4.28 -8.37
N GLY A 282 9.92 4.50 -7.24
CA GLY A 282 8.46 4.42 -7.16
C GLY A 282 7.90 3.00 -7.30
N LEU A 283 8.77 1.99 -7.41
CA LEU A 283 8.42 0.57 -7.43
C LEU A 283 8.97 -0.15 -6.19
N PRO A 284 8.33 -1.24 -5.73
CA PRO A 284 8.87 -2.02 -4.63
C PRO A 284 10.26 -2.55 -4.99
N TYR A 285 11.15 -2.57 -4.01
CA TYR A 285 12.36 -3.37 -4.11
C TYR A 285 12.00 -4.83 -3.96
N CYS A 286 12.41 -5.66 -4.90
CA CYS A 286 12.31 -7.10 -4.88
C CYS A 286 13.63 -7.64 -5.42
N ASP A 287 14.57 -7.95 -4.53
CA ASP A 287 15.95 -8.25 -4.91
C ASP A 287 16.65 -9.24 -3.95
N MET A 288 17.69 -9.90 -4.43
CA MET A 288 18.63 -10.69 -3.62
C MET A 288 19.81 -9.79 -3.21
N VAL A 289 19.93 -9.49 -1.91
CA VAL A 289 21.03 -8.69 -1.37
C VAL A 289 22.28 -9.51 -1.07
N SER A 290 22.11 -10.84 -0.95
CA SER A 290 23.19 -11.82 -0.93
C SER A 290 22.67 -13.14 -1.50
N PRO A 291 23.51 -14.17 -1.71
CA PRO A 291 23.04 -15.49 -2.19
C PRO A 291 21.95 -16.14 -1.32
N ARG A 292 21.80 -15.71 -0.05
CA ARG A 292 20.88 -16.30 0.93
C ARG A 292 19.91 -15.29 1.57
N LEU A 293 20.02 -14.02 1.24
CA LEU A 293 19.16 -12.97 1.77
C LEU A 293 18.49 -12.24 0.61
N GLY A 294 17.17 -12.33 0.55
CA GLY A 294 16.34 -11.55 -0.36
C GLY A 294 15.50 -10.54 0.40
N LEU A 295 14.95 -9.55 -0.29
CA LEU A 295 14.00 -8.59 0.27
C LEU A 295 12.87 -8.27 -0.71
N ALA A 296 11.71 -7.93 -0.16
CA ALA A 296 10.54 -7.42 -0.86
C ALA A 296 9.90 -6.29 -0.03
N VAL A 297 10.30 -5.05 -0.28
CA VAL A 297 9.99 -3.88 0.57
C VAL A 297 9.71 -2.64 -0.28
N GLY A 298 9.35 -1.51 0.34
CA GLY A 298 9.17 -0.27 -0.42
C GLY A 298 7.81 -0.20 -1.13
N GLY A 299 6.71 -0.48 -0.43
CA GLY A 299 5.37 -0.54 -1.05
C GLY A 299 4.83 0.78 -1.63
N ASN A 300 5.54 1.90 -1.48
CA ASN A 300 5.24 3.19 -2.13
C ASN A 300 3.79 3.69 -1.95
N GLY A 301 3.18 3.42 -0.78
CA GLY A 301 1.79 3.79 -0.48
C GLY A 301 0.73 2.90 -1.15
N CYS A 302 1.14 1.98 -2.03
CA CYS A 302 0.25 1.07 -2.76
C CYS A 302 0.43 -0.40 -2.33
N GLY A 303 1.35 -0.69 -1.40
CA GLY A 303 1.75 -2.05 -1.01
C GLY A 303 0.61 -3.02 -0.70
N ALA A 304 -0.48 -2.54 -0.09
CA ALA A 304 -1.65 -3.38 0.17
C ALA A 304 -2.34 -3.87 -1.12
N LEU A 305 -2.45 -3.01 -2.14
CA LEU A 305 -3.09 -3.33 -3.42
C LEU A 305 -2.27 -4.33 -4.25
N LEU A 306 -0.95 -4.20 -4.21
CA LEU A 306 0.01 -5.01 -4.97
C LEU A 306 0.61 -6.19 -4.18
N SER A 307 0.10 -6.46 -2.98
CA SER A 307 0.66 -7.44 -2.05
C SER A 307 0.71 -8.86 -2.61
N ASP A 308 -0.33 -9.32 -3.30
CA ASP A 308 -0.41 -10.65 -3.90
C ASP A 308 0.69 -10.86 -4.96
N GLU A 309 0.78 -9.94 -5.92
CA GLU A 309 1.75 -10.05 -7.02
C GLU A 309 3.20 -9.84 -6.54
N VAL A 310 3.44 -8.91 -5.61
CA VAL A 310 4.77 -8.77 -4.99
C VAL A 310 5.14 -10.01 -4.18
N GLY A 311 4.19 -10.60 -3.45
CA GLY A 311 4.40 -11.85 -2.72
C GLY A 311 4.82 -12.99 -3.66
N ARG A 312 4.13 -13.15 -4.79
CA ARG A 312 4.49 -14.12 -5.84
C ARG A 312 5.87 -13.85 -6.42
N MET A 313 6.16 -12.61 -6.83
CA MET A 313 7.47 -12.23 -7.36
C MET A 313 8.60 -12.55 -6.36
N ALA A 314 8.42 -12.19 -5.10
CA ALA A 314 9.41 -12.39 -4.06
C ALA A 314 9.64 -13.88 -3.73
N ALA A 315 8.57 -14.67 -3.69
CA ALA A 315 8.65 -16.11 -3.47
C ALA A 315 9.39 -16.83 -4.61
N GLU A 316 9.07 -16.50 -5.87
CA GLU A 316 9.77 -17.07 -7.03
C GLU A 316 11.23 -16.62 -7.11
N MET A 317 11.50 -15.34 -6.81
CA MET A 317 12.86 -14.80 -6.78
C MET A 317 13.73 -15.55 -5.78
N ILE A 318 13.28 -15.68 -4.53
CA ILE A 318 14.09 -16.36 -3.50
C ILE A 318 14.22 -17.86 -3.76
N ALA A 319 13.25 -18.47 -4.45
CA ALA A 319 13.33 -19.85 -4.92
C ALA A 319 14.33 -20.03 -6.09
N GLY A 320 14.79 -18.94 -6.73
CA GLY A 320 15.71 -18.98 -7.87
C GLY A 320 15.02 -19.17 -9.21
N GLY A 321 13.73 -18.81 -9.33
CA GLY A 321 13.02 -18.84 -10.61
C GLY A 321 13.60 -17.83 -11.60
N GLU A 322 13.56 -18.13 -12.89
CA GLU A 322 14.14 -17.25 -13.91
C GLU A 322 13.21 -16.11 -14.33
N ASN A 323 11.89 -16.29 -14.27
CA ASN A 323 10.92 -15.30 -14.77
C ASN A 323 10.07 -14.68 -13.66
N TRP A 324 10.66 -14.53 -12.46
CA TRP A 324 9.96 -14.05 -11.27
C TRP A 324 9.38 -12.63 -11.48
N ASN A 325 10.08 -11.77 -12.21
CA ASN A 325 9.73 -10.36 -12.45
C ASN A 325 8.69 -10.12 -13.57
N ARG A 326 8.24 -11.19 -14.25
CA ARG A 326 7.36 -11.12 -15.44
C ARG A 326 7.84 -10.05 -16.42
N ASP A 327 7.03 -9.01 -16.62
CA ASP A 327 7.20 -7.97 -17.63
C ASP A 327 7.91 -6.71 -17.09
N ILE A 328 8.27 -6.69 -15.80
CA ILE A 328 8.95 -5.55 -15.19
C ILE A 328 10.45 -5.78 -15.30
N PRO A 329 11.21 -4.86 -15.92
CA PRO A 329 12.66 -4.98 -15.98
C PRO A 329 13.26 -5.12 -14.56
N ARG A 330 14.07 -6.16 -14.33
CA ARG A 330 14.65 -6.46 -13.00
C ARG A 330 15.38 -5.26 -12.38
N GLU A 331 16.08 -4.48 -13.20
CA GLU A 331 16.79 -3.27 -12.76
C GLU A 331 15.87 -2.23 -12.09
N MET A 332 14.57 -2.22 -12.42
CA MET A 332 13.59 -1.34 -11.80
C MET A 332 13.13 -1.83 -10.42
N LEU A 333 13.35 -3.11 -10.10
CA LEU A 333 13.02 -3.76 -8.84
C LEU A 333 14.23 -3.96 -7.93
N LYS A 334 15.45 -3.71 -8.42
CA LYS A 334 16.67 -3.84 -7.62
C LYS A 334 16.68 -2.90 -6.44
N ALA A 335 17.20 -3.40 -5.32
CA ALA A 335 17.45 -2.59 -4.14
C ALA A 335 18.55 -1.57 -4.44
N GLN A 336 18.30 -0.29 -4.14
CA GLN A 336 19.33 0.76 -4.18
C GLN A 336 19.81 1.05 -2.77
N PHE A 337 21.07 1.49 -2.65
CA PHE A 337 21.75 1.71 -1.37
C PHE A 337 22.43 3.08 -1.34
N ILE A 338 22.38 3.77 -0.19
CA ILE A 338 22.90 5.13 -0.01
C ILE A 338 24.43 5.18 -0.09
N THR A 339 25.09 4.08 0.28
CA THR A 339 26.53 3.89 0.08
C THR A 339 26.72 2.63 -0.76
N PRO A 340 27.50 2.65 -1.86
CA PRO A 340 27.83 1.42 -2.56
C PRO A 340 28.58 0.50 -1.58
N PRO A 341 28.29 -0.82 -1.57
CA PRO A 341 29.02 -1.74 -0.71
C PRO A 341 30.51 -1.56 -0.98
N SER A 342 31.28 -1.24 0.05
CA SER A 342 32.74 -1.27 -0.01
C SER A 342 33.11 -2.68 -0.47
N ASN A 343 33.72 -2.78 -1.65
CA ASN A 343 34.11 -4.02 -2.31
C ASN A 343 34.45 -5.13 -1.30
N LEU A 344 33.64 -6.19 -1.29
CA LEU A 344 33.98 -7.48 -0.70
C LEU A 344 35.12 -8.13 -1.49
#